data_AF-A0A140KCZ3-F1
#
_entry.id   AF-A0A140KCZ3-F1
#
_cell.length_a   1.000
_cell.length_b   1.000
_cell.length_c   1.000
_cell.angle_alpha   90.00
_cell.angle_beta   90.00
_cell.angle_gamma   90.00
#
_symmetry.space_group_name_H-M   'P 1'
#
loop_
_entity.id
_entity.type
_entity.pdbx_description
1 polymer ?
#
loop_
_entity_poly.entity_id
_entity_poly.type
_entity_poly.pdbx_seq_one_letter_code
_entity_poly.pdbx_strand_id
1 'polypeptide(L)'
;MSNSLYDQDYYLWIEDLLNKIQEKRWDEMDWDNLWEEIDDMGKSQKQRLTSNLRILLMHLLKWEFQPQKRSNSWKYTIIEHRRRILEQLEYSPSLKNYLNSNFEATYQKARKDASLETNLSLNTFPNQCPYTIDVVLDENWFLE
;
A
#
# COMPACT_ATOMS: atom_id res chain seq x y z
N MET A 1 -14.22 15.57 -25.79
CA MET A 1 -13.09 15.69 -24.86
C MET A 1 -13.13 17.12 -24.35
N SER A 2 -13.76 17.33 -23.20
CA SER A 2 -13.78 18.63 -22.54
C SER A 2 -12.36 18.97 -22.16
N ASN A 3 -11.85 20.08 -22.68
CA ASN A 3 -10.53 20.62 -22.40
C ASN A 3 -10.61 21.32 -21.02
N SER A 4 -10.84 20.52 -19.98
CA SER A 4 -11.17 21.01 -18.64
C SER A 4 -9.92 21.50 -17.91
N LEU A 5 -10.09 22.38 -16.91
CA LEU A 5 -8.96 22.83 -16.09
C LEU A 5 -8.28 21.65 -15.38
N TYR A 6 -9.05 20.62 -15.00
CA TYR A 6 -8.56 19.37 -14.44
C TYR A 6 -7.52 18.69 -15.34
N ASP A 7 -7.77 18.61 -16.65
CA ASP A 7 -6.85 17.95 -17.60
C ASP A 7 -5.62 18.81 -17.95
N GLN A 8 -5.73 20.14 -17.85
CA GLN A 8 -4.69 21.08 -18.26
C GLN A 8 -3.73 21.45 -17.13
N ASP A 9 -4.29 21.72 -15.95
CA ASP A 9 -3.55 22.12 -14.76
C ASP A 9 -4.31 21.65 -13.52
N TYR A 10 -4.03 20.41 -13.13
CA TYR A 10 -4.63 19.75 -11.97
C TYR A 10 -4.48 20.55 -10.68
N TYR A 11 -3.32 21.20 -10.46
CA TYR A 11 -3.09 21.95 -9.23
C TYR A 11 -3.96 23.21 -9.21
N LEU A 12 -4.04 23.94 -10.33
CA LEU A 12 -4.91 25.09 -10.46
C LEU A 12 -6.40 24.71 -10.33
N TRP A 13 -6.79 23.52 -10.81
CA TRP A 13 -8.13 22.98 -10.61
C TRP A 13 -8.45 22.74 -9.12
N ILE A 14 -7.52 22.18 -8.34
CA ILE A 14 -7.69 22.04 -6.88
C ILE A 14 -7.86 23.41 -6.21
N GLU A 15 -7.03 24.40 -6.56
CA GLU A 15 -7.13 25.74 -5.98
C GLU A 15 -8.47 26.42 -6.31
N ASP A 16 -8.93 26.33 -7.56
CA ASP A 16 -10.25 26.83 -7.97
C ASP A 16 -11.39 26.14 -7.20
N LEU A 17 -11.33 24.82 -7.06
CA LEU A 17 -12.32 24.04 -6.32
C LEU A 17 -12.37 24.45 -4.83
N LEU A 18 -11.21 24.62 -4.19
CA LEU A 18 -11.13 25.09 -2.80
C LEU A 18 -11.70 26.50 -2.63
N ASN A 19 -11.40 27.41 -3.55
CA ASN A 19 -11.95 28.77 -3.55
C ASN A 19 -13.47 28.76 -3.68
N LYS A 20 -14.01 27.97 -4.61
CA LYS A 20 -15.47 27.82 -4.80
C LYS A 20 -16.16 27.25 -3.56
N ILE A 21 -15.55 26.27 -2.89
CA ILE A 21 -16.06 25.72 -1.62
C ILE A 21 -16.07 26.80 -0.54
N GLN A 22 -14.99 27.56 -0.40
CA GLN A 22 -14.86 28.62 0.61
C GLN A 22 -15.90 29.74 0.40
N GLU A 23 -16.14 30.11 -0.85
CA GLU A 23 -17.15 31.12 -1.24
C GLU A 23 -18.58 30.56 -1.30
N LYS A 24 -18.76 29.25 -1.08
CA LYS A 24 -20.05 28.55 -1.16
C LYS A 24 -20.72 28.65 -2.54
N ARG A 25 -19.93 28.69 -3.61
CA ARG A 25 -20.36 28.75 -5.02
C ARG A 25 -20.68 27.34 -5.56
N TRP A 26 -21.70 26.71 -4.98
CA TRP A 26 -22.05 25.31 -5.28
C TRP A 26 -22.47 25.07 -6.74
N ASP A 27 -23.07 26.08 -7.39
CA ASP A 27 -23.53 26.00 -8.78
C ASP A 27 -22.38 25.96 -9.80
N GLU A 28 -21.16 26.30 -9.36
CA GLU A 28 -19.96 26.37 -10.21
C GLU A 28 -18.98 25.21 -9.94
N MET A 29 -19.39 24.26 -9.10
CA MET A 29 -18.60 23.09 -8.73
C MET A 29 -18.54 22.07 -9.86
N ASP A 30 -17.33 21.58 -10.11
CA ASP A 30 -17.07 20.48 -11.03
C ASP A 30 -17.30 19.14 -10.32
N TRP A 31 -18.57 18.78 -10.15
CA TRP A 31 -18.97 17.62 -9.34
C TRP A 31 -18.51 16.28 -9.91
N ASP A 32 -18.43 16.16 -11.24
CA ASP A 32 -18.02 14.91 -11.90
C ASP A 32 -16.54 14.61 -11.60
N ASN A 33 -15.65 15.57 -11.85
CA ASN A 33 -14.22 15.41 -11.57
C ASN A 33 -13.94 15.34 -10.06
N LEU A 34 -14.69 16.06 -9.22
CA LEU A 34 -14.56 15.96 -7.77
C LEU A 34 -14.93 14.56 -7.24
N TRP A 35 -16.03 13.99 -7.74
CA TRP A 35 -16.44 12.65 -7.33
C TRP A 35 -15.40 11.60 -7.74
N GLU A 36 -14.91 11.68 -8.97
CA GLU A 36 -13.87 10.77 -9.48
C GLU A 36 -12.60 10.86 -8.64
N GLU A 37 -12.13 12.08 -8.36
CA GLU A 37 -10.94 12.29 -7.53
C GLU A 37 -11.09 11.71 -6.12
N ILE A 38 -12.26 11.89 -5.48
CA ILE A 38 -12.49 11.34 -4.13
C ILE A 38 -12.57 9.81 -4.14
N ASP A 39 -13.24 9.21 -5.14
CA ASP A 39 -13.31 7.75 -5.28
C ASP A 39 -11.92 7.15 -5.55
N ASP A 40 -11.14 7.78 -6.43
CA ASP A 40 -9.80 7.34 -6.77
C ASP A 40 -8.81 7.55 -5.63
N MET A 41 -8.95 8.61 -4.84
CA MET A 41 -8.18 8.79 -3.60
C MET A 41 -8.43 7.61 -2.65
N GLY A 42 -9.68 7.19 -2.45
CA GLY A 42 -10.02 6.03 -1.63
C GLY A 42 -9.41 4.72 -2.15
N LYS A 43 -9.45 4.49 -3.46
CA LYS A 43 -8.81 3.31 -4.10
C LYS A 43 -7.29 3.35 -3.95
N SER A 44 -6.66 4.50 -4.15
CA SER A 44 -5.20 4.67 -4.09
C SER A 44 -4.66 4.37 -2.69
N GLN A 45 -5.38 4.75 -1.62
CA GLN A 45 -4.99 4.43 -0.23
C GLN A 45 -4.97 2.91 0.01
N LYS A 46 -6.01 2.20 -0.45
CA LYS A 46 -6.12 0.73 -0.38
C LYS A 46 -5.01 0.03 -1.19
N GLN A 47 -4.73 0.51 -2.40
CA GLN A 47 -3.67 -0.03 -3.25
C GLN A 47 -2.29 0.20 -2.66
N ARG A 48 -2.03 1.38 -2.09
CA ARG A 48 -0.77 1.71 -1.41
C ARG A 48 -0.53 0.79 -0.21
N LEU A 49 -1.57 0.57 0.60
CA LEU A 49 -1.50 -0.33 1.75
C LEU A 49 -1.13 -1.76 1.36
N THR A 50 -1.84 -2.33 0.39
CA THR A 50 -1.56 -3.70 -0.09
C THR A 50 -0.22 -3.80 -0.82
N SER A 51 0.24 -2.73 -1.47
CA SER A 51 1.57 -2.68 -2.10
C SER A 51 2.69 -2.70 -1.06
N ASN A 52 2.59 -1.91 0.00
CA ASN A 52 3.54 -1.96 1.11
C ASN A 52 3.55 -3.34 1.77
N LEU A 53 2.37 -3.91 2.05
CA LEU A 53 2.25 -5.25 2.64
C LEU A 53 2.89 -6.32 1.75
N ARG A 54 2.67 -6.26 0.43
CA ARG A 54 3.26 -7.19 -0.54
C ARG A 54 4.79 -7.19 -0.48
N ILE A 55 5.39 -5.99 -0.50
CA ILE A 55 6.86 -5.84 -0.46
C ILE A 55 7.40 -6.33 0.88
N LEU A 56 6.72 -6.01 1.99
CA LEU A 56 7.08 -6.47 3.32
C LEU A 56 7.08 -8.00 3.41
N LEU A 57 5.98 -8.65 3.03
CA LEU A 57 5.85 -10.11 3.06
C LEU A 57 6.89 -10.79 2.16
N MET A 58 7.17 -10.24 0.98
CA MET A 58 8.18 -10.77 0.07
C MET A 58 9.57 -10.71 0.72
N HIS A 59 9.92 -9.60 1.38
CA HIS A 59 11.20 -9.47 2.07
C HIS A 59 11.29 -10.34 3.32
N LEU A 60 10.20 -10.56 4.05
CA LEU A 60 10.17 -11.51 5.16
C LEU A 60 10.41 -12.94 4.67
N LEU A 61 9.81 -13.36 3.56
CA LEU A 61 10.10 -14.66 2.94
C LEU A 61 11.56 -14.76 2.49
N LYS A 62 12.12 -13.73 1.87
CA LYS A 62 13.55 -13.70 1.51
C LYS A 62 14.44 -13.82 2.76
N TRP A 63 14.06 -13.13 3.84
CA TRP A 63 14.78 -13.15 5.11
C TRP A 63 14.79 -14.55 5.75
N GLU A 64 13.66 -15.25 5.71
CA GLU A 64 13.52 -16.61 6.25
C GLU A 64 14.27 -17.65 5.40
N PHE A 65 14.04 -17.64 4.09
CA PHE A 65 14.46 -18.73 3.20
C PHE A 65 15.82 -18.50 2.52
N GLN A 66 16.46 -17.35 2.75
CA GLN A 66 17.84 -17.08 2.31
C GLN A 66 18.68 -16.42 3.43
N PRO A 67 18.87 -17.09 4.60
CA PRO A 67 19.60 -16.54 5.74
C PRO A 67 21.02 -16.07 5.38
N GLN A 68 21.68 -16.76 4.45
CA GLN A 68 23.01 -16.43 3.93
C GLN A 68 23.08 -15.13 3.10
N LYS A 69 21.93 -14.59 2.66
CA LYS A 69 21.84 -13.34 1.89
C LYS A 69 21.27 -12.18 2.69
N ARG A 70 20.97 -12.38 3.98
CA ARG A 70 20.49 -11.32 4.87
C ARG A 70 21.48 -10.16 4.85
N SER A 71 20.94 -8.95 4.69
CA SER A 71 21.72 -7.73 4.60
C SER A 71 21.01 -6.58 5.33
N ASN A 72 21.77 -5.55 5.68
CA ASN A 72 21.20 -4.33 6.27
C ASN A 72 20.20 -3.65 5.32
N SER A 73 20.40 -3.78 4.01
CA SER A 73 19.46 -3.26 3.01
C SER A 73 18.11 -3.98 3.10
N TRP A 74 18.09 -5.32 3.16
CA TRP A 74 16.84 -6.07 3.33
C TRP A 74 16.16 -5.78 4.66
N LYS A 75 16.95 -5.69 5.75
CA LYS A 75 16.43 -5.31 7.07
C LYS A 75 15.78 -3.93 7.03
N TYR A 76 16.45 -2.95 6.41
CA TYR A 76 15.91 -1.60 6.24
C TYR A 76 14.61 -1.62 5.44
N THR A 77 14.54 -2.36 4.32
CA THR A 77 13.30 -2.47 3.53
C THR A 77 12.14 -3.05 4.34
N ILE A 78 12.39 -4.07 5.17
CA ILE A 78 11.37 -4.64 6.07
C ILE A 78 10.85 -3.57 7.03
N ILE A 79 11.75 -2.88 7.73
CA ILE A 79 11.38 -1.84 8.71
C ILE A 79 10.63 -0.69 8.05
N GLU A 80 11.12 -0.21 6.90
CA GLU A 80 10.51 0.92 6.19
C GLU A 80 9.08 0.60 5.73
N HIS A 81 8.83 -0.60 5.20
CA HIS A 81 7.48 -0.97 4.79
C HIS A 81 6.55 -1.26 5.98
N ARG A 82 7.05 -1.75 7.12
CA ARG A 82 6.28 -1.79 8.37
C ARG A 82 5.84 -0.39 8.80
N ARG A 83 6.79 0.54 8.90
CA ARG A 83 6.54 1.93 9.29
C ARG A 83 5.48 2.57 8.39
N ARG A 84 5.61 2.44 7.07
CA ARG A 84 4.61 2.96 6.11
C ARG A 84 3.22 2.38 6.34
N ILE A 85 3.10 1.08 6.61
CA ILE A 85 1.80 0.46 6.91
C ILE A 85 1.23 1.00 8.21
N LEU A 86 2.04 1.04 9.27
CA LEU A 86 1.61 1.52 10.58
C LEU A 86 1.15 2.98 10.52
N GLU A 87 1.92 3.85 9.86
CA GLU A 87 1.55 5.25 9.62
C GLU A 87 0.22 5.36 8.86
N GLN A 88 0.05 4.59 7.78
CA GLN A 88 -1.23 4.58 7.05
C GLN A 88 -2.41 4.14 7.93
N LEU A 89 -2.22 3.15 8.80
CA LEU A 89 -3.26 2.69 9.72
C LEU A 89 -3.53 3.66 10.87
N GLU A 90 -2.54 4.48 11.25
CA GLU A 90 -2.70 5.56 12.21
C GLU A 90 -3.57 6.69 11.63
N TYR A 91 -3.24 7.16 10.42
CA TYR A 91 -4.04 8.18 9.73
C TYR A 91 -5.43 7.68 9.29
N SER A 92 -5.57 6.38 9.04
CA SER A 92 -6.83 5.78 8.57
C SER A 92 -7.12 4.43 9.22
N PRO A 93 -7.58 4.42 10.49
CA PRO A 93 -7.83 3.19 11.24
C PRO A 93 -8.84 2.24 10.59
N SER A 94 -9.77 2.77 9.78
CA SER A 94 -10.74 1.99 9.01
C SER A 94 -10.09 1.05 7.98
N LEU A 95 -8.84 1.33 7.57
CA LEU A 95 -8.10 0.46 6.66
C LEU A 95 -7.66 -0.86 7.30
N LYS A 96 -7.70 -1.01 8.64
CA LYS A 96 -7.37 -2.28 9.32
C LYS A 96 -8.24 -3.43 8.82
N ASN A 97 -9.54 -3.20 8.65
CA ASN A 97 -10.46 -4.20 8.12
C ASN A 97 -10.10 -4.61 6.68
N TYR A 98 -9.71 -3.63 5.85
CA TYR A 98 -9.27 -3.89 4.49
C TYR A 98 -7.97 -4.69 4.46
N LEU A 99 -6.99 -4.35 5.32
CA LEU A 99 -5.75 -5.09 5.47
C LEU A 99 -6.03 -6.56 5.81
N ASN A 100 -6.84 -6.80 6.84
CA ASN A 100 -7.19 -8.15 7.31
C ASN A 100 -7.83 -8.98 6.20
N SER A 101 -8.83 -8.41 5.51
CA SER A 101 -9.54 -9.11 4.42
C SER A 101 -8.67 -9.40 3.20
N ASN A 102 -7.58 -8.63 2.99
CA ASN A 102 -6.70 -8.78 1.83
C ASN A 102 -5.34 -9.40 2.16
N PHE A 103 -5.09 -9.77 3.42
CA PHE A 103 -3.78 -10.24 3.85
C PHE A 103 -3.34 -11.49 3.10
N GLU A 104 -4.17 -12.53 3.07
CA GLU A 104 -3.86 -13.80 2.39
C GLU A 104 -3.69 -13.61 0.87
N ALA A 105 -4.58 -12.84 0.24
CA ALA A 105 -4.45 -12.54 -1.19
C ALA A 105 -3.16 -11.77 -1.51
N THR A 106 -2.72 -10.90 -0.60
CA THR A 106 -1.47 -10.15 -0.72
C THR A 106 -0.26 -11.05 -0.51
N TYR A 107 -0.33 -11.98 0.45
CA TYR A 107 0.67 -13.01 0.67
C TYR A 107 0.90 -13.87 -0.57
N GLN A 108 -0.16 -14.34 -1.24
CA GLN A 108 -0.01 -15.14 -2.46
C GLN A 108 0.75 -14.41 -3.58
N LYS A 109 0.60 -13.08 -3.67
CA LYS A 109 1.37 -12.26 -4.61
C LYS A 109 2.84 -12.15 -4.17
N ALA A 110 3.07 -11.82 -2.90
CA ALA A 110 4.40 -11.70 -2.32
C ALA A 110 5.20 -13.02 -2.41
N ARG A 111 4.53 -14.16 -2.24
CA ARG A 111 5.10 -15.51 -2.38
C ARG A 111 5.62 -15.77 -3.80
N LYS A 112 4.84 -15.37 -4.82
CA LYS A 112 5.27 -15.45 -6.22
C LYS A 112 6.46 -14.54 -6.49
N ASP A 113 6.43 -13.31 -5.98
CA ASP A 113 7.55 -12.37 -6.17
C ASP A 113 8.82 -12.88 -5.48
N ALA A 114 8.71 -13.43 -4.28
CA ALA A 114 9.84 -14.02 -3.57
C ALA A 114 10.42 -15.19 -4.39
N SER A 115 9.60 -16.06 -4.95
CA SER A 115 10.08 -17.13 -5.84
C SER A 115 10.83 -16.57 -7.06
N LEU A 116 10.29 -15.55 -7.72
CA LEU A 116 10.93 -14.92 -8.88
C LEU A 116 12.26 -14.23 -8.51
N GLU A 117 12.28 -13.44 -7.45
CA GLU A 117 13.46 -12.65 -7.07
C GLU A 117 14.59 -13.52 -6.49
N THR A 118 14.23 -14.59 -5.78
CA THR A 118 15.21 -15.51 -5.17
C THR A 118 15.69 -16.60 -6.12
N ASN A 119 14.99 -16.81 -7.23
CA ASN A 119 15.12 -17.95 -8.14
C ASN A 119 14.94 -19.32 -7.43
N LEU A 120 14.19 -19.34 -6.32
CA LEU A 120 13.81 -20.56 -5.62
C LEU A 120 12.45 -21.04 -6.13
N SER A 121 12.21 -22.35 -6.07
CA SER A 121 10.92 -22.92 -6.41
C SER A 121 9.82 -22.30 -5.56
N LEU A 122 8.65 -22.07 -6.16
CA LEU A 122 7.48 -21.57 -5.43
C LEU A 122 7.12 -22.48 -4.24
N ASN A 123 7.39 -23.79 -4.36
CA ASN A 123 7.16 -24.79 -3.32
C ASN A 123 8.11 -24.67 -2.12
N THR A 124 9.20 -23.91 -2.23
CA THR A 124 10.07 -23.58 -1.10
C THR A 124 9.32 -22.72 -0.08
N PHE A 125 8.38 -21.89 -0.54
CA PHE A 125 7.60 -21.02 0.31
C PHE A 125 6.25 -21.68 0.66
N PRO A 126 5.82 -21.64 1.92
CA PRO A 126 4.54 -22.20 2.38
C PRO A 126 3.36 -21.75 1.52
N ASN A 127 2.36 -22.62 1.31
CA ASN A 127 1.18 -22.24 0.54
C ASN A 127 0.25 -21.31 1.33
N GLN A 128 0.24 -21.38 2.66
CA GLN A 128 -0.49 -20.46 3.54
C GLN A 128 0.52 -19.54 4.22
N CYS A 129 0.13 -18.30 4.51
CA CYS A 129 1.03 -17.38 5.20
C CYS A 129 1.47 -17.96 6.56
N PRO A 130 2.78 -18.13 6.82
CA PRO A 130 3.26 -18.63 8.10
C PRO A 130 3.23 -17.57 9.21
N TYR A 131 2.87 -16.32 8.87
CA TYR A 131 2.89 -15.19 9.79
C TYR A 131 1.48 -14.67 10.05
N THR A 132 1.25 -14.17 11.27
CA THR A 132 0.07 -13.36 11.57
C THR A 132 0.34 -11.89 11.23
N ILE A 133 -0.73 -11.10 11.06
CA ILE A 133 -0.61 -9.67 10.78
C ILE A 133 0.14 -8.95 11.91
N ASP A 134 -0.15 -9.27 13.17
CA ASP A 134 0.50 -8.64 14.32
C ASP A 134 2.02 -8.87 14.30
N VAL A 135 2.45 -10.09 13.97
CA VAL A 135 3.87 -10.45 13.85
C VAL A 135 4.53 -9.77 12.65
N VAL A 136 3.82 -9.70 11.52
CA VAL A 136 4.33 -9.00 10.32
C VAL A 136 4.54 -7.52 10.58
N LEU A 137 3.70 -6.88 11.39
CA LEU A 137 3.75 -5.45 11.67
C LEU A 137 4.59 -5.08 12.90
N ASP A 138 4.99 -6.03 13.73
CA ASP A 138 5.89 -5.78 14.86
C ASP A 138 7.28 -5.33 14.37
N GLU A 139 7.65 -4.08 14.67
CA GLU A 139 8.92 -3.48 14.26
C GLU A 139 10.14 -4.20 14.83
N ASN A 140 10.01 -4.84 15.99
CA ASN A 140 11.10 -5.53 16.66
C ASN A 140 11.23 -7.01 16.26
N TRP A 141 10.23 -7.56 15.56
CA TRP A 141 10.22 -8.96 15.21
C TRP A 141 11.02 -9.25 13.92
N PHE A 142 11.96 -10.18 14.03
CA PHE A 142 12.66 -10.81 12.91
C PHE A 142 12.76 -12.31 13.18
N LEU A 143 12.77 -13.12 12.12
CA LEU A 143 13.07 -14.54 12.22
C LEU A 143 14.57 -14.70 12.51
N GLU A 144 14.89 -15.35 13.62
CA GLU A 144 16.27 -15.72 13.99
C GLU A 144 16.87 -16.69 12.98
#